data_AF-R0JWT9-F1
#
_entry.id   AF-R0JWT9-F1
#
_cell.length_a   1.000
_cell.length_b   1.000
_cell.length_c   1.000
_cell.angle_alpha   90.00
_cell.angle_beta   90.00
_cell.angle_gamma   90.00
#
_symmetry.space_group_name_H-M   'P 1'
#
loop_
_entity.id
_entity.type
_entity.pdbx_description
1 polymer ?
#
loop_
_entity_poly.entity_id
_entity_poly.type
_entity_poly.pdbx_seq_one_letter_code
_entity_poly.pdbx_strand_id
1 'polypeptide(L)'
;MDEAWLQQWRAIEERKAVATKALLSKGESLPLGGITDDQLHAWEAAEAAEEQRAQAAEVERLAAEDERLAAEAKAETKAAKAKEMLADPESAVQRLAAECKAKEQAAAEAEAEQLAFEARMENDHDGLAEAIYLELDKAETAQLAAEANVENDTSGPVVYDPLDDDDEFSRAMHLALQEELDLPEETEEAETEQPSVVESGESKPANMYPIRIWGYKNNGNARRALAKAAAQLDSPVDMAMSTETGVGLEDEDQALNTQEKKASVQNLPTRLRMDPTSDLSLGSFLFDTFSTVEEKERHERFVEIARKIICFLKSTASDYLRLDPESKKTAWKPIVPGLLSLLSRGSEDFLLENLLSGIDIPVRSTLGNPDFTIDDLVSLPGWSIEKNIEKSVYVDIVHIKEQLELIRQLYVGAASGQFGLAQRWHDYLRPAENKVSGKHGQAIMKTNSTVCLRGLAHYGNMPYPWVVCFAESFMLYLGTVTDPGWRPREGSVKKAFIDDELYRLVDACRHAAGLSAPLSVGLNSTWSLCQGYRWTPYPGASCRNCKRQMVPRSDPL
;
A
#
# COMPACT_ATOMS: atom_id res chain seq x y z
N MET A 1 51.52 35.32 -16.65
CA MET A 1 50.18 34.74 -16.75
C MET A 1 50.32 33.44 -17.52
N ASP A 2 49.71 32.38 -17.02
CA ASP A 2 49.75 31.05 -17.64
C ASP A 2 48.88 31.04 -18.91
N GLU A 3 49.38 30.45 -19.99
CA GLU A 3 48.68 30.34 -21.26
C GLU A 3 47.44 29.46 -21.15
N ALA A 4 47.46 28.46 -20.26
CA ALA A 4 46.30 27.63 -19.96
C ALA A 4 45.16 28.45 -19.35
N TRP A 5 45.48 29.39 -18.44
CA TRP A 5 44.48 30.26 -17.82
C TRP A 5 43.84 31.21 -18.85
N LEU A 6 44.64 31.77 -19.77
CA LEU A 6 44.13 32.63 -20.84
C LEU A 6 43.20 31.88 -21.80
N GLN A 7 43.50 30.61 -22.10
CA GLN A 7 42.63 29.76 -22.91
C GLN A 7 41.31 29.46 -22.21
N GLN A 8 41.34 29.10 -20.93
CA GLN A 8 40.15 28.85 -20.13
C GLN A 8 39.26 30.10 -20.03
N TRP A 9 39.86 31.26 -19.82
CA TRP A 9 39.12 32.53 -19.75
C TRP A 9 38.43 32.87 -21.09
N ARG A 10 39.12 32.71 -22.23
CA ARG A 10 38.52 32.92 -23.56
C ARG A 10 37.33 31.98 -23.81
N ALA A 11 37.45 30.71 -23.41
CA ALA A 11 36.36 29.74 -23.54
C ALA A 11 35.14 30.09 -22.68
N ILE A 12 35.32 30.72 -21.51
CA ILE A 12 34.20 31.20 -20.69
C ILE A 12 33.54 32.41 -21.36
N GLU A 13 34.31 33.39 -21.83
CA GLU A 13 33.77 34.58 -22.49
C GLU A 13 33.04 34.25 -23.80
N GLU A 14 33.53 33.30 -24.58
CA GLU A 14 32.85 32.81 -25.78
C GLU A 14 31.50 32.17 -25.44
N ARG A 15 31.45 31.34 -24.38
CA ARG A 15 30.19 30.75 -23.91
C ARG A 15 29.21 31.80 -23.38
N LYS A 16 29.68 32.82 -22.65
CA LYS A 16 28.85 33.96 -22.24
C LYS A 16 28.28 34.71 -23.44
N ALA A 17 29.06 34.90 -24.50
CA ALA A 17 28.59 35.55 -25.72
C ALA A 17 27.48 34.73 -26.42
N VAL A 18 27.62 33.40 -26.47
CA VAL A 18 26.60 32.50 -27.01
C VAL A 18 25.31 32.57 -26.18
N ALA A 19 25.41 32.44 -24.85
CA ALA A 19 24.27 32.53 -23.95
C ALA A 19 23.55 33.89 -24.06
N THR A 20 24.31 34.98 -24.11
CA THR A 20 23.78 36.34 -24.30
C THR A 20 22.98 36.46 -25.60
N LYS A 21 23.52 35.93 -26.71
CA LYS A 21 22.85 35.95 -28.01
C LYS A 21 21.57 35.11 -28.00
N ALA A 22 21.58 33.96 -27.33
CA ALA A 22 20.41 33.10 -27.17
C ALA A 22 19.30 33.79 -26.37
N LEU A 23 19.62 34.38 -25.21
CA LEU A 23 18.66 35.12 -24.37
C LEU A 23 18.06 36.30 -25.13
N LEU A 24 18.88 37.08 -25.85
CA LEU A 24 18.40 38.18 -26.68
C LEU A 24 17.46 37.69 -27.80
N SER A 25 17.75 36.54 -28.41
CA SER A 25 16.86 35.97 -29.45
C SER A 25 15.52 35.49 -28.89
N LYS A 26 15.48 35.08 -27.61
CA LYS A 26 14.25 34.75 -26.87
C LYS A 26 13.51 36.00 -26.35
N GLY A 27 14.05 37.20 -26.56
CA GLY A 27 13.46 38.47 -26.12
C GLY A 27 13.66 38.78 -24.64
N GLU A 28 14.59 38.09 -23.97
CA GLU A 28 14.85 38.25 -22.56
C GLU A 28 15.77 39.45 -22.28
N SER A 29 15.47 40.21 -21.23
CA SER A 29 16.31 41.34 -20.82
C SER A 29 17.59 40.86 -20.16
N LEU A 30 18.74 41.36 -20.63
CA LEU A 30 20.03 41.05 -20.03
C LEU A 30 20.22 41.80 -18.70
N PRO A 31 20.85 41.19 -17.69
CA PRO A 31 21.22 41.88 -16.46
C PRO A 31 22.22 43.00 -16.73
N LEU A 32 22.06 44.12 -16.00
CA LEU A 32 23.01 45.24 -15.99
C LEU A 32 24.34 44.77 -15.39
N GLY A 33 25.26 44.34 -16.25
CA GLY A 33 26.57 43.78 -15.84
C GLY A 33 27.04 42.57 -16.65
N GLY A 34 26.21 42.06 -17.58
CA GLY A 34 26.52 40.84 -18.32
C GLY A 34 26.20 39.58 -17.51
N ILE A 35 26.38 38.41 -18.13
CA ILE A 35 26.07 37.10 -17.53
C ILE A 35 27.21 36.72 -16.56
N THR A 36 26.88 36.47 -15.31
CA THR A 36 27.83 35.92 -14.32
C THR A 36 28.13 34.44 -14.60
N ASP A 37 29.22 33.89 -14.04
CA ASP A 37 29.55 32.46 -14.25
C ASP A 37 28.44 31.53 -13.72
N ASP A 38 27.81 31.87 -12.59
CA ASP A 38 26.66 31.14 -12.05
C ASP A 38 25.45 31.19 -12.98
N GLN A 39 25.19 32.34 -13.61
CA GLN A 39 24.11 32.49 -14.59
C GLN A 39 24.41 31.72 -15.88
N LEU A 40 25.67 31.66 -16.30
CA LEU A 40 26.09 30.85 -17.44
C LEU A 40 25.84 29.36 -17.16
N HIS A 41 26.27 28.86 -16.00
CA HIS A 41 26.03 27.46 -15.62
C HIS A 41 24.55 27.12 -15.48
N ALA A 42 23.74 28.03 -14.92
CA ALA A 42 22.30 27.86 -14.85
C ALA A 42 21.65 27.81 -16.26
N TRP A 43 22.11 28.65 -17.19
CA TRP A 43 21.65 28.64 -18.57
C TRP A 43 22.06 27.36 -19.31
N GLU A 44 23.32 26.91 -19.16
CA GLU A 44 23.80 25.65 -19.74
C GLU A 44 23.00 24.45 -19.22
N ALA A 45 22.71 24.41 -17.92
CA ALA A 45 21.87 23.36 -17.32
C ALA A 45 20.42 23.41 -17.84
N ALA A 46 19.88 24.60 -18.07
CA ALA A 46 18.53 24.77 -18.61
C ALA A 46 18.43 24.32 -20.08
N GLU A 47 19.40 24.68 -20.93
CA GLU A 47 19.47 24.22 -22.32
C GLU A 47 19.66 22.70 -22.39
N ALA A 48 20.52 22.10 -21.56
CA ALA A 48 20.68 20.66 -21.49
C ALA A 48 19.37 19.95 -21.07
N ALA A 49 18.62 20.52 -20.14
CA ALA A 49 17.31 19.99 -19.73
C ALA A 49 16.25 20.17 -20.84
N GLU A 50 16.28 21.26 -21.61
CA GLU A 50 15.41 21.48 -22.77
C GLU A 50 15.71 20.48 -23.89
N GLU A 51 16.99 20.23 -24.19
CA GLU A 51 17.43 19.22 -25.15
C GLU A 51 17.00 17.80 -24.73
N GLN A 52 17.17 17.44 -23.46
CA GLN A 52 16.71 16.15 -22.94
C GLN A 52 15.18 15.98 -23.05
N ARG A 53 14.41 17.04 -22.78
CA ARG A 53 12.94 17.01 -22.98
C ARG A 53 12.57 16.86 -24.45
N ALA A 54 13.28 17.54 -25.36
CA ALA A 54 13.05 17.41 -26.80
C ALA A 54 13.37 15.98 -27.29
N GLN A 55 14.46 15.37 -26.81
CA GLN A 55 14.80 13.98 -27.12
C GLN A 55 13.75 12.99 -26.58
N ALA A 56 13.29 13.18 -25.33
CA ALA A 56 12.25 12.35 -24.74
C ALA A 56 10.92 12.45 -25.52
N ALA A 57 10.53 13.66 -25.91
CA ALA A 57 9.33 13.89 -26.72
C ALA A 57 9.41 13.23 -28.11
N GLU A 58 10.60 13.19 -28.72
CA GLU A 58 10.80 12.50 -30.00
C GLU A 58 10.71 10.98 -29.86
N VAL A 59 11.26 10.41 -28.77
CA VAL A 59 11.11 8.96 -28.48
C VAL A 59 9.64 8.60 -28.27
N GLU A 60 8.89 9.42 -27.53
CA GLU A 60 7.45 9.21 -27.32
C GLU A 60 6.67 9.32 -28.65
N ARG A 61 7.00 10.29 -29.49
CA ARG A 61 6.41 10.45 -30.83
C ARG A 61 6.65 9.22 -31.71
N LEU A 62 7.88 8.70 -31.72
CA LEU A 62 8.23 7.49 -32.49
C LEU A 62 7.51 6.25 -31.96
N ALA A 63 7.42 6.08 -30.63
CA ALA A 63 6.68 4.97 -30.03
C ALA A 63 5.18 5.01 -30.39
N ALA A 64 4.57 6.20 -30.37
CA ALA A 64 3.18 6.39 -30.79
C ALA A 64 2.97 6.12 -32.30
N GLU A 65 3.97 6.45 -33.14
CA GLU A 65 3.94 6.15 -34.57
C GLU A 65 4.04 4.64 -34.84
N ASP A 66 4.91 3.93 -34.12
CA ASP A 66 5.01 2.46 -34.19
C ASP A 66 3.73 1.77 -33.74
N GLU A 67 3.11 2.22 -32.65
CA GLU A 67 1.83 1.68 -32.18
C GLU A 67 0.71 1.90 -33.21
N ARG A 68 0.65 3.09 -33.81
CA ARG A 68 -0.32 3.39 -34.88
C ARG A 68 -0.11 2.46 -36.09
N LEU A 69 1.13 2.27 -36.54
CA LEU A 69 1.45 1.39 -37.66
C LEU A 69 1.09 -0.08 -37.34
N ALA A 70 1.33 -0.53 -36.11
CA ALA A 70 0.92 -1.86 -35.66
C ALA A 70 -0.62 -2.03 -35.66
N ALA A 71 -1.36 -0.99 -35.25
CA ALA A 71 -2.82 -0.99 -35.28
C ALA A 71 -3.37 -1.00 -36.71
N GLU A 72 -2.78 -0.23 -37.63
CA GLU A 72 -3.13 -0.24 -39.06
C GLU A 72 -2.88 -1.61 -39.70
N ALA A 73 -1.71 -2.23 -39.47
CA ALA A 73 -1.40 -3.56 -39.97
C ALA A 73 -2.37 -4.64 -39.45
N LYS A 74 -2.78 -4.53 -38.17
CA LYS A 74 -3.80 -5.42 -37.58
C LYS A 74 -5.17 -5.22 -38.20
N ALA A 75 -5.55 -3.97 -38.50
CA ALA A 75 -6.80 -3.65 -39.17
C ALA A 75 -6.85 -4.16 -40.61
N GLU A 76 -5.75 -4.01 -41.37
CA GLU A 76 -5.62 -4.55 -42.73
C GLU A 76 -5.72 -6.08 -42.74
N THR A 77 -5.03 -6.75 -41.82
CA THR A 77 -5.09 -8.22 -41.67
C THR A 77 -6.52 -8.67 -41.35
N LYS A 78 -7.22 -7.94 -40.47
CA LYS A 78 -8.63 -8.23 -40.14
C LYS A 78 -9.55 -8.03 -41.34
N ALA A 79 -9.35 -6.97 -42.12
CA ALA A 79 -10.12 -6.70 -43.32
C ALA A 79 -9.87 -7.76 -44.41
N ALA A 80 -8.62 -8.20 -44.58
CA ALA A 80 -8.27 -9.29 -45.50
C ALA A 80 -8.94 -10.61 -45.10
N LYS A 81 -8.87 -10.99 -43.81
CA LYS A 81 -9.57 -12.18 -43.30
C LYS A 81 -11.09 -12.10 -43.50
N ALA A 82 -11.69 -10.93 -43.24
CA ALA A 82 -13.13 -10.74 -43.45
C ALA A 82 -13.54 -10.88 -44.93
N LYS A 83 -12.73 -10.35 -45.85
CA LYS A 83 -12.96 -10.49 -47.29
C LYS A 83 -12.83 -11.95 -47.76
N GLU A 84 -11.90 -12.70 -47.19
CA GLU A 84 -11.74 -14.12 -47.45
C GLU A 84 -12.93 -14.94 -46.91
N MET A 85 -13.40 -14.65 -45.70
CA MET A 85 -14.59 -15.29 -45.12
C MET A 85 -15.85 -15.09 -45.97
N LEU A 86 -15.98 -13.93 -46.63
CA LEU A 86 -17.09 -13.65 -47.54
C LEU A 86 -16.98 -14.40 -48.88
N ALA A 87 -15.78 -14.80 -49.29
CA ALA A 87 -15.57 -15.49 -50.57
C ALA A 87 -15.86 -17.00 -50.49
N ASP A 88 -15.53 -17.64 -49.36
CA ASP A 88 -15.77 -19.06 -49.11
C ASP A 88 -15.94 -19.33 -47.60
N PRO A 89 -17.17 -19.18 -47.07
CA PRO A 89 -17.41 -19.24 -45.64
C PRO A 89 -17.18 -20.63 -45.03
N GLU A 90 -17.44 -21.72 -45.76
CA GLU A 90 -17.21 -23.08 -45.24
C GLU A 90 -15.72 -23.39 -45.10
N SER A 91 -14.92 -23.09 -46.12
CA SER A 91 -13.47 -23.25 -46.07
C SER A 91 -12.81 -22.32 -45.05
N ALA A 92 -13.35 -21.10 -44.87
CA ALA A 92 -12.85 -20.16 -43.86
C ALA A 92 -13.13 -20.65 -42.43
N VAL A 93 -14.32 -21.20 -42.15
CA VAL A 93 -14.65 -21.79 -40.84
C VAL A 93 -13.75 -22.98 -40.52
N GLN A 94 -13.50 -23.86 -41.49
CA GLN A 94 -12.60 -25.02 -41.30
C GLN A 94 -11.16 -24.58 -40.98
N ARG A 95 -10.66 -23.54 -41.66
CA ARG A 95 -9.32 -22.99 -41.40
C ARG A 95 -9.24 -22.28 -40.05
N LEU A 96 -10.27 -21.53 -39.65
CA LEU A 96 -10.33 -20.92 -38.32
C LEU A 96 -10.37 -21.98 -37.21
N ALA A 97 -11.12 -23.06 -37.40
CA ALA A 97 -11.13 -24.18 -36.47
C ALA A 97 -9.75 -24.85 -36.36
N ALA A 98 -9.04 -25.02 -37.48
CA ALA A 98 -7.67 -25.54 -37.50
C ALA A 98 -6.67 -24.56 -36.83
N GLU A 99 -6.78 -23.26 -37.08
CA GLU A 99 -5.98 -22.21 -36.41
C GLU A 99 -6.22 -22.20 -34.90
N CYS A 100 -7.48 -22.27 -34.44
CA CYS A 100 -7.80 -22.34 -33.01
C CYS A 100 -7.20 -23.60 -32.38
N LYS A 101 -7.35 -24.76 -33.01
CA LYS A 101 -6.77 -26.01 -32.51
C LYS A 101 -5.24 -25.97 -32.46
N ALA A 102 -4.59 -25.35 -33.45
CA ALA A 102 -3.14 -25.16 -33.44
C ALA A 102 -2.69 -24.22 -32.31
N LYS A 103 -3.45 -23.16 -32.02
CA LYS A 103 -3.18 -22.25 -30.89
C LYS A 103 -3.37 -22.93 -29.54
N GLU A 104 -4.43 -23.73 -29.38
CA GLU A 104 -4.65 -24.54 -28.17
C GLU A 104 -3.50 -25.52 -27.95
N GLN A 105 -3.02 -26.18 -29.01
CA GLN A 105 -1.88 -27.08 -28.93
C GLN A 105 -0.59 -26.33 -28.56
N ALA A 106 -0.31 -25.18 -29.19
CA ALA A 106 0.87 -24.38 -28.87
C ALA A 106 0.83 -23.84 -27.42
N ALA A 107 -0.35 -23.45 -26.92
CA ALA A 107 -0.52 -23.03 -25.54
C ALA A 107 -0.27 -24.20 -24.56
N ALA A 108 -0.78 -25.39 -24.86
CA ALA A 108 -0.54 -26.59 -24.06
C ALA A 108 0.95 -27.02 -24.07
N GLU A 109 1.64 -26.88 -25.20
CA GLU A 109 3.08 -27.12 -25.30
C GLU A 109 3.89 -26.11 -24.48
N ALA A 110 3.52 -24.82 -24.51
CA ALA A 110 4.16 -23.79 -23.69
C ALA A 110 3.92 -24.00 -22.18
N GLU A 111 2.71 -24.40 -21.79
CA GLU A 111 2.38 -24.75 -20.40
C GLU A 111 3.16 -25.98 -19.94
N ALA A 112 3.27 -27.01 -20.79
CA ALA A 112 4.08 -28.19 -20.49
C ALA A 112 5.58 -27.85 -20.37
N GLU A 113 6.10 -26.94 -21.20
CA GLU A 113 7.48 -26.48 -21.10
C GLU A 113 7.73 -25.67 -19.82
N GLN A 114 6.78 -24.83 -19.42
CA GLN A 114 6.83 -24.10 -18.15
C GLN A 114 6.84 -25.06 -16.95
N LEU A 115 5.92 -26.03 -16.92
CA LEU A 115 5.88 -27.05 -15.86
C LEU A 115 7.16 -27.89 -15.82
N ALA A 116 7.73 -28.24 -16.98
CA ALA A 116 9.01 -28.94 -17.06
C ALA A 116 10.20 -28.07 -16.61
N PHE A 117 10.12 -26.75 -16.77
CA PHE A 117 11.11 -25.81 -16.23
C PHE A 117 10.99 -25.71 -14.70
N GLU A 118 9.78 -25.57 -14.17
CA GLU A 118 9.51 -25.54 -12.72
C GLU A 118 9.97 -26.83 -12.03
N ALA A 119 9.66 -28.00 -12.61
CA ALA A 119 10.11 -29.29 -12.07
C ALA A 119 11.65 -29.46 -12.10
N ARG A 120 12.35 -28.85 -13.07
CA ARG A 120 13.83 -28.84 -13.09
C ARG A 120 14.39 -27.97 -11.97
N MET A 121 13.80 -26.79 -11.78
CA MET A 121 14.18 -25.87 -10.70
C MET A 121 13.97 -26.48 -9.31
N GLU A 122 12.90 -27.25 -9.10
CA GLU A 122 12.62 -27.91 -7.82
C GLU A 122 13.65 -29.01 -7.51
N ASN A 123 13.98 -29.86 -8.48
CA ASN A 123 15.01 -30.90 -8.31
C ASN A 123 16.42 -30.31 -8.07
N ASP A 124 16.76 -29.21 -8.74
CA ASP A 124 18.04 -28.54 -8.55
C ASP A 124 18.11 -27.87 -7.16
N HIS A 125 16.99 -27.39 -6.63
CA HIS A 125 16.89 -26.81 -5.29
C HIS A 125 17.10 -27.85 -4.18
N ASP A 126 16.55 -29.05 -4.33
CA ASP A 126 16.74 -30.15 -3.36
C ASP A 126 18.20 -30.63 -3.33
N GLY A 127 18.84 -30.77 -4.51
CA GLY A 127 20.26 -31.12 -4.60
C GLY A 127 21.19 -30.06 -4.00
N LEU A 128 20.86 -28.77 -4.19
CA LEU A 128 21.63 -27.68 -3.59
C LEU A 128 21.44 -27.62 -2.06
N ALA A 129 20.22 -27.85 -1.57
CA ALA A 129 19.93 -27.87 -0.15
C ALA A 129 20.69 -29.01 0.55
N GLU A 130 20.66 -30.22 0.00
CA GLU A 130 21.38 -31.39 0.54
C GLU A 130 22.91 -31.15 0.59
N ALA A 131 23.48 -30.52 -0.45
CA ALA A 131 24.90 -30.15 -0.47
C ALA A 131 25.26 -29.12 0.61
N ILE A 132 24.38 -28.14 0.86
CA ILE A 132 24.57 -27.13 1.92
C ILE A 132 24.49 -27.78 3.31
N TYR A 133 23.53 -28.68 3.53
CA TYR A 133 23.42 -29.41 4.80
C TYR A 133 24.68 -30.25 5.09
N LEU A 134 25.22 -30.92 4.07
CA LEU A 134 26.46 -31.70 4.20
C LEU A 134 27.70 -30.85 4.53
N GLU A 135 27.80 -29.63 4.01
CA GLU A 135 28.91 -28.72 4.33
C GLU A 135 28.76 -28.09 5.73
N LEU A 136 27.53 -27.80 6.17
CA LEU A 136 27.26 -27.32 7.52
C LEU A 136 27.59 -28.37 8.58
N ASP A 137 27.21 -29.63 8.36
CA ASP A 137 27.51 -30.75 9.27
C ASP A 137 29.02 -30.99 9.40
N LYS A 138 29.78 -30.85 8.29
CA LYS A 138 31.25 -30.89 8.31
C LYS A 138 31.85 -29.73 9.11
N ALA A 139 31.31 -28.53 8.97
CA ALA A 139 31.79 -27.35 9.69
C ALA A 139 31.54 -27.47 11.20
N GLU A 140 30.37 -27.94 11.60
CA GLU A 140 30.02 -28.19 13.01
C GLU A 140 30.91 -29.27 13.62
N THR A 141 31.15 -30.37 12.89
CA THR A 141 32.07 -31.43 13.32
C THR A 141 33.51 -30.92 13.48
N ALA A 142 33.97 -30.04 12.58
CA ALA A 142 35.30 -29.44 12.65
C ALA A 142 35.44 -28.46 13.84
N GLN A 143 34.38 -27.71 14.15
CA GLN A 143 34.36 -26.81 15.30
C GLN A 143 34.40 -27.58 16.62
N LEU A 144 33.57 -28.62 16.77
CA LEU A 144 33.59 -29.48 17.96
C LEU A 144 34.95 -30.15 18.17
N ALA A 145 35.64 -30.54 17.09
CA ALA A 145 36.99 -31.08 17.16
C ALA A 145 38.05 -30.02 17.53
N ALA A 146 37.84 -28.75 17.19
CA ALA A 146 38.72 -27.66 17.57
C ALA A 146 38.55 -27.30 19.06
N GLU A 147 37.31 -27.23 19.55
CA GLU A 147 36.99 -26.94 20.95
C GLU A 147 37.53 -28.03 21.89
N ALA A 148 37.43 -29.30 21.50
CA ALA A 148 38.00 -30.42 22.27
C ALA A 148 39.53 -30.38 22.41
N ASN A 149 40.24 -29.63 21.55
CA ASN A 149 41.70 -29.47 21.64
C ASN A 149 42.13 -28.28 22.51
N VAL A 150 41.23 -27.34 22.85
CA VAL A 150 41.56 -26.14 23.63
C VAL A 150 41.50 -26.40 25.14
N GLU A 151 40.73 -27.39 25.61
CA GLU A 151 40.57 -27.66 27.05
C GLU A 151 41.79 -28.28 27.75
N ASN A 152 42.88 -28.60 27.03
CA ASN A 152 44.03 -29.31 27.63
C ASN A 152 45.22 -28.42 28.07
N ASP A 153 45.19 -27.09 27.91
CA ASP A 153 46.43 -26.29 28.08
C ASP A 153 46.36 -25.02 28.94
N THR A 154 45.39 -24.90 29.86
CA THR A 154 45.33 -23.73 30.78
C THR A 154 45.11 -24.11 32.24
N SER A 155 46.18 -24.52 32.92
CA SER A 155 46.29 -24.47 34.39
C SER A 155 47.05 -23.20 34.82
N GLY A 156 46.32 -22.11 35.10
CA GLY A 156 46.85 -20.88 35.68
C GLY A 156 45.96 -20.39 36.82
N PRO A 157 46.53 -19.93 37.96
CA PRO A 157 45.75 -19.63 39.17
C PRO A 157 44.99 -18.31 39.03
N VAL A 158 43.66 -18.38 39.14
CA VAL A 158 42.76 -17.21 39.13
C VAL A 158 42.68 -16.62 40.54
N VAL A 159 42.99 -15.33 40.64
CA VAL A 159 42.82 -14.49 41.83
C VAL A 159 41.34 -14.10 41.93
N TYR A 160 40.72 -14.41 43.06
CA TYR A 160 39.35 -14.02 43.40
C TYR A 160 39.28 -12.50 43.69
N ASP A 161 38.38 -11.80 43.00
CA ASP A 161 37.97 -10.42 43.31
C ASP A 161 36.49 -10.47 43.76
N PRO A 162 36.16 -10.16 45.04
CA PRO A 162 34.81 -10.31 45.57
C PRO A 162 34.05 -8.98 45.46
N LEU A 163 33.36 -8.77 44.34
CA LEU A 163 32.27 -7.80 44.21
C LEU A 163 31.20 -8.39 43.28
N ASP A 164 30.46 -9.37 43.82
CA ASP A 164 29.18 -9.87 43.33
C ASP A 164 28.04 -9.08 43.99
N ASP A 165 27.22 -8.40 43.19
CA ASP A 165 25.92 -7.81 43.58
C ASP A 165 24.81 -8.21 42.57
N ASP A 166 24.87 -9.42 41.99
CA ASP A 166 23.86 -9.91 41.04
C ASP A 166 22.79 -10.83 41.66
N ASP A 167 22.84 -11.07 42.98
CA ASP A 167 21.88 -11.93 43.68
C ASP A 167 20.59 -11.22 44.14
N GLU A 168 20.50 -9.89 44.00
CA GLU A 168 19.31 -9.13 44.39
C GLU A 168 18.19 -9.21 43.32
N PHE A 169 18.56 -9.36 42.05
CA PHE A 169 17.60 -9.43 40.93
C PHE A 169 16.86 -10.78 40.89
N SER A 170 17.59 -11.88 41.11
CA SER A 170 17.00 -13.23 41.16
C SER A 170 16.06 -13.41 42.36
N ARG A 171 16.31 -12.70 43.47
CA ARG A 171 15.41 -12.70 44.64
C ARG A 171 14.16 -11.84 44.44
N ALA A 172 14.26 -10.70 43.76
CA ALA A 172 13.10 -9.85 43.47
C ALA A 172 12.11 -10.54 42.51
N MET A 173 12.61 -11.32 41.56
CA MET A 173 11.77 -12.08 40.61
C MET A 173 11.06 -13.27 41.28
N HIS A 174 11.69 -13.90 42.27
CA HIS A 174 11.06 -15.00 43.02
C HIS A 174 9.99 -14.53 44.02
N LEU A 175 10.14 -13.34 44.61
CA LEU A 175 9.14 -12.74 45.51
C LEU A 175 7.90 -12.24 44.75
N ALA A 176 8.07 -11.67 43.55
CA ALA A 176 6.95 -11.23 42.71
C ALA A 176 6.06 -12.39 42.21
N LEU A 177 6.64 -13.58 42.04
CA LEU A 177 5.93 -14.80 41.67
C LEU A 177 5.18 -15.46 42.84
N GLN A 178 5.56 -15.14 44.08
CA GLN A 178 4.93 -15.69 45.28
C GLN A 178 3.75 -14.84 45.77
N GLU A 179 3.73 -13.54 45.41
CA GLU A 179 2.63 -12.61 45.72
C GLU A 179 1.41 -12.78 44.78
N GLU A 180 1.56 -13.45 43.64
CA GLU A 180 0.47 -13.75 42.69
C GLU A 180 -0.38 -15.00 43.08
N LEU A 181 0.01 -15.74 44.13
CA LEU A 181 -0.64 -16.98 44.58
C LEU A 181 -1.49 -16.86 45.85
N ASP A 182 -1.45 -15.71 46.55
CA ASP A 182 -2.27 -15.46 47.74
C ASP A 182 -3.28 -14.33 47.49
N LEU A 183 -4.43 -14.67 46.89
CA LEU A 183 -5.61 -13.79 46.89
C LEU A 183 -6.37 -13.96 48.22
N PRO A 184 -6.56 -12.89 49.02
CA PRO A 184 -7.55 -12.92 50.11
C PRO A 184 -8.97 -12.73 49.55
N GLU A 185 -9.91 -13.39 50.23
CA GLU A 185 -11.36 -13.30 50.05
C GLU A 185 -11.88 -11.85 50.02
N GLU A 186 -12.90 -11.66 49.18
CA GLU A 186 -13.67 -10.44 49.01
C GLU A 186 -14.25 -9.92 50.34
N THR A 187 -14.17 -8.60 50.55
CA THR A 187 -15.03 -7.88 51.50
C THR A 187 -15.70 -6.68 50.85
N GLU A 188 -16.94 -6.47 51.30
CA GLU A 188 -18.03 -5.68 50.75
C GLU A 188 -17.81 -4.16 50.65
N GLU A 189 -18.53 -3.59 49.66
CA GLU A 189 -19.25 -2.30 49.61
C GLU A 189 -18.75 -1.08 50.40
N ALA A 190 -18.52 0.02 49.68
CA ALA A 190 -18.87 1.36 50.14
C ALA A 190 -19.11 2.33 48.96
N GLU A 191 -20.30 2.93 48.95
CA GLU A 191 -20.74 4.04 48.10
C GLU A 191 -19.90 5.31 48.35
N THR A 192 -19.63 6.11 47.31
CA THR A 192 -19.33 7.54 47.50
C THR A 192 -19.78 8.41 46.32
N GLU A 193 -20.26 9.59 46.68
CA GLU A 193 -21.09 10.53 45.96
C GLU A 193 -20.34 11.42 44.95
N GLN A 194 -21.09 11.96 43.98
CA GLN A 194 -20.66 13.00 43.03
C GLN A 194 -20.64 14.41 43.67
N PRO A 195 -19.89 15.35 43.07
CA PRO A 195 -20.39 16.72 42.98
C PRO A 195 -20.38 17.30 41.55
N SER A 196 -21.37 18.17 41.34
CA SER A 196 -21.73 18.90 40.12
C SER A 196 -20.82 20.10 39.85
N VAL A 197 -20.70 20.47 38.56
CA VAL A 197 -19.99 21.67 38.10
C VAL A 197 -20.96 22.62 37.39
N VAL A 198 -20.82 23.90 37.73
CA VAL A 198 -21.60 25.08 37.29
C VAL A 198 -21.00 25.70 36.03
N GLU A 199 -21.85 26.16 35.10
CA GLU A 199 -21.52 26.93 33.90
C GLU A 199 -21.45 28.46 34.13
N SER A 200 -20.55 29.15 33.42
CA SER A 200 -20.69 30.49 32.77
C SER A 200 -19.30 30.93 32.26
N GLY A 201 -19.07 31.63 31.14
CA GLY A 201 -19.91 32.20 30.10
C GLY A 201 -19.03 32.76 28.95
N GLU A 202 -19.63 32.83 27.75
CA GLU A 202 -19.46 33.77 26.61
C GLU A 202 -18.08 34.29 26.14
N SER A 203 -17.69 33.95 24.89
CA SER A 203 -17.67 34.90 23.74
C SER A 203 -17.32 34.20 22.40
N LYS A 204 -17.94 34.66 21.30
CA LYS A 204 -17.77 34.27 19.87
C LYS A 204 -17.18 35.46 19.07
N PRO A 205 -16.85 35.42 17.75
CA PRO A 205 -16.85 34.30 16.78
C PRO A 205 -15.58 34.21 15.88
N ALA A 206 -15.34 33.05 15.24
CA ALA A 206 -14.74 33.01 13.90
C ALA A 206 -15.22 31.75 13.15
N ASN A 207 -15.62 31.95 11.90
CA ASN A 207 -16.31 31.03 10.99
C ASN A 207 -15.73 29.59 10.97
N MET A 208 -16.56 28.63 11.40
CA MET A 208 -16.30 27.20 11.27
C MET A 208 -17.52 26.56 10.61
N TYR A 209 -17.32 25.92 9.46
CA TYR A 209 -18.35 25.13 8.79
C TYR A 209 -18.69 23.90 9.64
N PRO A 210 -19.97 23.56 9.86
CA PRO A 210 -20.30 22.42 10.71
C PRO A 210 -20.03 21.10 9.99
N ILE A 211 -19.03 20.36 10.44
CA ILE A 211 -18.94 18.91 10.26
C ILE A 211 -19.90 18.31 11.32
N ARG A 212 -21.02 17.74 10.89
CA ARG A 212 -21.94 17.01 11.80
C ARG A 212 -21.44 15.58 11.96
N ILE A 213 -21.01 15.22 13.16
CA ILE A 213 -20.85 13.83 13.59
C ILE A 213 -21.77 13.63 14.80
N TRP A 214 -22.59 12.59 14.73
CA TRP A 214 -23.44 12.15 15.84
C TRP A 214 -22.54 11.40 16.85
N GLY A 215 -22.42 11.93 18.07
CA GLY A 215 -21.66 11.29 19.13
C GLY A 215 -22.46 10.17 19.80
N TYR A 216 -21.82 9.04 20.08
CA TYR A 216 -22.40 7.98 20.92
C TYR A 216 -21.78 8.02 22.33
N LYS A 217 -22.65 7.91 23.33
CA LYS A 217 -22.32 7.79 24.76
C LYS A 217 -22.10 6.30 25.07
N ASN A 218 -20.92 5.95 25.59
CA ASN A 218 -20.56 4.57 25.94
C ASN A 218 -21.51 3.95 26.97
N ASN A 219 -22.18 2.85 26.62
CA ASN A 219 -22.84 1.95 27.57
C ASN A 219 -22.21 0.54 27.45
N GLY A 220 -21.36 0.18 28.42
CA GLY A 220 -20.56 -1.06 28.46
C GLY A 220 -21.34 -2.37 28.59
N ASN A 221 -22.67 -2.37 28.45
CA ASN A 221 -23.51 -3.55 28.67
C ASN A 221 -23.70 -4.43 27.41
N ALA A 222 -23.40 -3.91 26.20
CA ALA A 222 -23.59 -4.65 24.95
C ALA A 222 -22.64 -5.87 24.80
N ARG A 223 -21.40 -5.76 25.29
CA ARG A 223 -20.43 -6.87 25.25
C ARG A 223 -20.81 -8.05 26.15
N ARG A 224 -21.47 -7.79 27.29
CA ARG A 224 -21.97 -8.85 28.18
C ARG A 224 -23.16 -9.59 27.59
N ALA A 225 -24.04 -8.91 26.84
CA ALA A 225 -25.18 -9.55 26.18
C ALA A 225 -24.76 -10.50 25.06
N LEU A 226 -23.76 -10.12 24.26
CA LEU A 226 -23.20 -10.95 23.18
C LEU A 226 -22.47 -12.20 23.68
N ALA A 227 -21.70 -12.07 24.77
CA ALA A 227 -21.04 -13.23 25.40
C ALA A 227 -22.03 -14.20 26.05
N LYS A 228 -23.18 -13.70 26.54
CA LYS A 228 -24.24 -14.53 27.11
C LYS A 228 -25.07 -15.25 26.03
N ALA A 229 -25.26 -14.63 24.88
CA ALA A 229 -25.95 -15.23 23.74
C ALA A 229 -25.12 -16.36 23.09
N ALA A 230 -23.80 -16.18 22.98
CA ALA A 230 -22.89 -17.20 22.45
C ALA A 230 -22.82 -18.46 23.33
N ALA A 231 -22.99 -18.32 24.64
CA ALA A 231 -22.97 -19.44 25.59
C ALA A 231 -24.28 -20.27 25.62
N GLN A 232 -25.35 -19.82 24.97
CA GLN A 232 -26.65 -20.51 24.97
C GLN A 232 -26.89 -21.39 23.72
N LEU A 233 -25.98 -21.39 22.74
CA LEU A 233 -26.15 -22.11 21.48
C LEU A 233 -25.45 -23.50 21.42
N ASP A 234 -24.74 -23.91 22.47
CA ASP A 234 -24.08 -25.24 22.55
C ASP A 234 -24.87 -26.24 23.41
N SER A 235 -26.06 -26.65 22.96
CA SER A 235 -26.74 -27.84 23.49
C SER A 235 -27.46 -28.60 22.36
N PRO A 236 -27.21 -29.90 22.17
CA PRO A 236 -27.75 -30.64 21.03
C PRO A 236 -28.99 -31.45 21.40
N VAL A 237 -30.17 -31.20 20.79
CA VAL A 237 -31.28 -32.18 20.68
C VAL A 237 -32.14 -31.94 19.42
N ASP A 238 -32.16 -32.98 18.58
CA ASP A 238 -33.16 -33.56 17.66
C ASP A 238 -34.24 -32.76 16.87
N MET A 239 -34.43 -33.29 15.65
CA MET A 239 -35.42 -32.98 14.62
C MET A 239 -36.89 -32.99 15.08
N ALA A 240 -37.66 -31.98 14.67
CA ALA A 240 -39.07 -32.13 14.31
C ALA A 240 -39.53 -31.01 13.36
N MET A 241 -40.22 -31.41 12.29
CA MET A 241 -40.90 -30.50 11.36
C MET A 241 -42.05 -29.75 12.04
N SER A 242 -42.17 -28.45 11.80
CA SER A 242 -43.47 -27.76 11.83
C SER A 242 -43.47 -26.51 10.94
N THR A 243 -44.64 -26.29 10.37
CA THR A 243 -45.07 -25.28 9.38
C THR A 243 -45.35 -23.92 10.01
N GLU A 244 -45.19 -22.87 9.19
CA GLU A 244 -45.84 -21.54 9.25
C GLU A 244 -45.68 -20.69 10.53
N THR A 245 -45.06 -19.52 10.39
CA THR A 245 -45.77 -18.22 10.35
C THR A 245 -44.78 -17.10 10.05
N GLY A 246 -45.14 -16.26 9.07
CA GLY A 246 -44.31 -15.15 8.62
C GLY A 246 -44.26 -14.00 9.63
N VAL A 247 -43.06 -13.46 9.81
CA VAL A 247 -42.83 -12.08 10.22
C VAL A 247 -41.67 -11.60 9.37
N GLY A 248 -41.97 -10.78 8.36
CA GLY A 248 -40.96 -10.09 7.56
C GLY A 248 -40.33 -8.99 8.41
N LEU A 249 -39.07 -9.15 8.77
CA LEU A 249 -38.22 -8.04 9.19
C LEU A 249 -37.67 -7.44 7.90
N GLU A 250 -38.25 -6.31 7.49
CA GLU A 250 -37.63 -5.45 6.49
C GLU A 250 -36.38 -4.82 7.10
N ASP A 251 -35.25 -4.91 6.40
CA ASP A 251 -34.00 -4.28 6.79
C ASP A 251 -34.20 -2.75 6.95
N GLU A 252 -33.81 -2.20 8.10
CA GLU A 252 -33.98 -0.77 8.44
C GLU A 252 -33.30 0.17 7.42
N ASP A 253 -32.27 -0.32 6.72
CA ASP A 253 -31.57 0.42 5.65
C ASP A 253 -32.44 0.61 4.39
N GLN A 254 -33.36 -0.32 4.10
CA GLN A 254 -34.33 -0.18 3.01
C GLN A 254 -35.47 0.78 3.38
N ALA A 255 -35.89 0.79 4.65
CA ALA A 255 -36.90 1.71 5.14
C ALA A 255 -36.42 3.19 5.10
N LEU A 256 -35.16 3.43 5.46
CA LEU A 256 -34.55 4.77 5.46
C LEU A 256 -34.37 5.33 4.03
N ASN A 257 -33.93 4.51 3.07
CA ASN A 257 -33.81 4.92 1.66
C ASN A 257 -35.19 5.29 1.05
N THR A 258 -36.24 4.58 1.47
CA THR A 258 -37.62 4.85 1.01
C THR A 258 -38.18 6.14 1.61
N GLN A 259 -37.82 6.46 2.85
CA GLN A 259 -38.25 7.68 3.56
C GLN A 259 -37.49 8.91 3.04
N GLU A 260 -36.20 8.80 2.73
CA GLU A 260 -35.40 9.86 2.10
C GLU A 260 -35.86 10.16 0.66
N LYS A 261 -36.23 9.13 -0.13
CA LYS A 261 -36.85 9.32 -1.45
C LYS A 261 -38.21 10.01 -1.37
N LYS A 262 -39.04 9.70 -0.36
CA LYS A 262 -40.32 10.40 -0.13
C LYS A 262 -40.12 11.85 0.30
N ALA A 263 -39.08 12.14 1.09
CA ALA A 263 -38.75 13.49 1.54
C ALA A 263 -38.17 14.39 0.43
N SER A 264 -37.44 13.82 -0.54
CA SER A 264 -36.89 14.60 -1.66
C SER A 264 -37.96 15.01 -2.70
N VAL A 265 -38.98 14.17 -2.90
CA VAL A 265 -40.09 14.44 -3.84
C VAL A 265 -41.06 15.52 -3.31
N GLN A 266 -41.26 15.61 -1.99
CA GLN A 266 -42.18 16.60 -1.40
C GLN A 266 -41.64 18.04 -1.41
N ASN A 267 -40.31 18.21 -1.46
CA ASN A 267 -39.64 19.53 -1.40
C ASN A 267 -39.34 20.16 -2.77
N LEU A 268 -39.74 19.54 -3.89
CA LEU A 268 -39.60 20.12 -5.22
C LEU A 268 -40.66 21.21 -5.47
N PRO A 269 -40.29 22.34 -6.13
CA PRO A 269 -41.23 23.40 -6.50
C PRO A 269 -42.39 22.85 -7.34
N THR A 270 -43.62 23.36 -7.12
CA THR A 270 -44.87 22.87 -7.73
C THR A 270 -44.85 22.76 -9.27
N ARG A 271 -43.94 23.45 -9.95
CA ARG A 271 -43.75 23.36 -11.42
C ARG A 271 -43.03 22.09 -11.90
N LEU A 272 -42.49 21.25 -11.01
CA LEU A 272 -41.77 20.02 -11.34
C LEU A 272 -42.45 18.74 -10.86
N ARG A 273 -43.67 18.82 -10.30
CA ARG A 273 -44.46 17.62 -9.97
C ARG A 273 -45.13 17.11 -11.25
N MET A 274 -44.61 16.02 -11.80
CA MET A 274 -45.31 15.28 -12.86
C MET A 274 -46.55 14.59 -12.31
N ASP A 275 -47.58 14.56 -13.15
CA ASP A 275 -48.92 14.05 -12.87
C ASP A 275 -48.88 12.54 -12.57
N PRO A 276 -49.38 12.07 -11.41
CA PRO A 276 -49.33 10.66 -11.02
C PRO A 276 -50.30 9.75 -11.79
N THR A 277 -50.89 10.22 -12.89
CA THR A 277 -51.89 9.49 -13.68
C THR A 277 -51.37 8.94 -15.02
N SER A 278 -50.09 9.11 -15.36
CA SER A 278 -49.52 8.47 -16.56
C SER A 278 -49.07 7.03 -16.27
N ASP A 279 -49.84 6.08 -16.79
CA ASP A 279 -49.63 4.63 -16.81
C ASP A 279 -48.16 4.19 -16.95
N LEU A 280 -47.64 3.53 -15.90
CA LEU A 280 -46.46 2.70 -15.94
C LEU A 280 -46.87 1.27 -16.35
N SER A 281 -47.09 1.05 -17.65
CA SER A 281 -46.91 -0.31 -18.20
C SER A 281 -45.40 -0.58 -18.23
N LEU A 282 -44.88 -1.16 -17.15
CA LEU A 282 -43.53 -1.68 -17.06
C LEU A 282 -43.30 -2.70 -18.19
N GLY A 283 -42.64 -2.23 -19.25
CA GLY A 283 -41.80 -3.10 -20.06
C GLY A 283 -40.72 -3.66 -19.15
N SER A 284 -40.53 -4.97 -19.18
CA SER A 284 -39.45 -5.67 -18.49
C SER A 284 -38.14 -4.94 -18.76
N PHE A 285 -37.59 -4.31 -17.72
CA PHE A 285 -36.22 -3.80 -17.73
C PHE A 285 -35.31 -4.99 -18.05
N LEU A 286 -34.81 -5.01 -19.27
CA LEU A 286 -33.62 -5.78 -19.62
C LEU A 286 -32.53 -5.27 -18.68
N PHE A 287 -32.24 -6.03 -17.63
CA PHE A 287 -31.03 -5.85 -16.84
C PHE A 287 -29.87 -5.84 -17.82
N ASP A 288 -29.10 -4.77 -17.76
CA ASP A 288 -28.05 -4.43 -18.71
C ASP A 288 -26.89 -5.42 -18.56
N THR A 289 -26.99 -6.56 -19.23
CA THR A 289 -25.99 -7.65 -19.21
C THR A 289 -24.62 -7.17 -19.67
N PHE A 290 -24.52 -6.06 -20.41
CA PHE A 290 -23.26 -5.43 -20.78
C PHE A 290 -22.51 -4.88 -19.55
N SER A 291 -23.23 -4.33 -18.57
CA SER A 291 -22.61 -3.83 -17.33
C SER A 291 -21.95 -4.95 -16.52
N THR A 292 -22.49 -6.16 -16.54
CA THR A 292 -21.96 -7.29 -15.76
C THR A 292 -20.72 -7.93 -16.41
N VAL A 293 -20.63 -7.91 -17.74
CA VAL A 293 -19.47 -8.44 -18.47
C VAL A 293 -18.27 -7.53 -18.24
N GLU A 294 -18.46 -6.21 -18.36
CA GLU A 294 -17.41 -5.23 -18.09
C GLU A 294 -16.93 -5.28 -16.64
N GLU A 295 -17.83 -5.45 -15.66
CA GLU A 295 -17.47 -5.52 -14.25
C GLU A 295 -16.61 -6.76 -13.94
N LYS A 296 -16.98 -7.91 -14.53
CA LYS A 296 -16.19 -9.14 -14.40
C LYS A 296 -14.80 -8.97 -15.01
N GLU A 297 -14.69 -8.38 -16.21
CA GLU A 297 -13.41 -8.13 -16.85
C GLU A 297 -12.52 -7.18 -16.04
N ARG A 298 -13.09 -6.13 -15.44
CA ARG A 298 -12.35 -5.22 -14.53
C ARG A 298 -11.84 -5.99 -13.30
N HIS A 299 -12.68 -6.84 -12.71
CA HIS A 299 -12.27 -7.67 -11.58
C HIS A 299 -11.10 -8.60 -11.93
N GLU A 300 -11.21 -9.33 -13.04
CA GLU A 300 -10.17 -10.24 -13.52
C GLU A 300 -8.86 -9.49 -13.80
N ARG A 301 -8.95 -8.29 -14.40
CA ARG A 301 -7.78 -7.43 -14.64
C ARG A 301 -7.12 -6.97 -13.35
N PHE A 302 -7.90 -6.56 -12.35
CA PHE A 302 -7.34 -6.21 -11.04
C PHE A 302 -6.59 -7.38 -10.41
N VAL A 303 -7.18 -8.58 -10.44
CA VAL A 303 -6.56 -9.81 -9.91
C VAL A 303 -5.28 -10.15 -10.67
N GLU A 304 -5.28 -10.03 -12.00
CA GLU A 304 -4.10 -10.28 -12.83
C GLU A 304 -2.95 -9.31 -12.49
N ILE A 305 -3.25 -8.02 -12.36
CA ILE A 305 -2.25 -7.00 -11.99
C ILE A 305 -1.71 -7.27 -10.58
N ALA A 306 -2.59 -7.58 -9.62
CA ALA A 306 -2.21 -7.92 -8.26
C ALA A 306 -1.29 -9.15 -8.21
N ARG A 307 -1.59 -10.18 -9.01
CA ARG A 307 -0.74 -11.36 -9.17
C ARG A 307 0.64 -10.97 -9.70
N LYS A 308 0.72 -10.19 -10.79
CA LYS A 308 2.01 -9.72 -11.35
C LYS A 308 2.85 -8.96 -10.33
N ILE A 309 2.24 -8.08 -9.53
CA ILE A 309 2.94 -7.38 -8.43
C ILE A 309 3.50 -8.38 -7.41
N ILE A 310 2.69 -9.35 -6.96
CA ILE A 310 3.12 -10.37 -5.99
C ILE A 310 4.26 -11.23 -6.56
N CYS A 311 4.13 -11.75 -7.78
CA CYS A 311 5.16 -12.55 -8.44
C CYS A 311 6.47 -11.78 -8.54
N PHE A 312 6.41 -10.51 -8.96
CA PHE A 312 7.60 -9.66 -9.07
C PHE A 312 8.28 -9.43 -7.72
N LEU A 313 7.50 -9.07 -6.68
CA LEU A 313 8.03 -8.87 -5.33
C LEU A 313 8.62 -10.15 -4.76
N LYS A 314 7.99 -11.30 -5.03
CA LYS A 314 8.47 -12.62 -4.60
C LYS A 314 9.79 -12.98 -5.29
N SER A 315 9.90 -12.77 -6.60
CA SER A 315 11.16 -12.95 -7.33
C SER A 315 12.27 -12.09 -6.74
N THR A 316 11.98 -10.80 -6.51
CA THR A 316 12.92 -9.85 -5.88
C THR A 316 13.35 -10.32 -4.48
N ALA A 317 12.41 -10.81 -3.68
CA ALA A 317 12.69 -11.36 -2.36
C ALA A 317 13.60 -12.59 -2.42
N SER A 318 13.35 -13.51 -3.36
CA SER A 318 14.18 -14.69 -3.58
C SER A 318 15.59 -14.33 -4.02
N ASP A 319 15.75 -13.38 -4.94
CA ASP A 319 17.06 -12.93 -5.42
C ASP A 319 17.86 -12.28 -4.28
N TYR A 320 17.20 -11.44 -3.47
CA TYR A 320 17.81 -10.89 -2.27
C TYR A 320 18.26 -11.98 -1.28
N LEU A 321 17.47 -13.04 -1.11
CA LEU A 321 17.81 -14.16 -0.22
C LEU A 321 18.96 -15.03 -0.74
N ARG A 322 19.19 -15.06 -2.05
CA ARG A 322 20.33 -15.78 -2.67
C ARG A 322 21.66 -15.04 -2.54
N LEU A 323 21.65 -13.75 -2.20
CA LEU A 323 22.87 -13.00 -1.93
C LEU A 323 23.66 -13.62 -0.77
N ASP A 324 24.99 -13.64 -0.87
CA ASP A 324 25.85 -14.06 0.23
C ASP A 324 25.74 -13.10 1.43
N PRO A 325 26.11 -13.52 2.65
CA PRO A 325 25.97 -12.70 3.85
C PRO A 325 26.69 -11.34 3.79
N GLU A 326 27.84 -11.24 3.12
CA GLU A 326 28.55 -9.96 2.98
C GLU A 326 27.83 -9.06 1.99
N SER A 327 27.41 -9.61 0.85
CA SER A 327 26.56 -8.90 -0.09
C SER A 327 25.26 -8.43 0.57
N LYS A 328 24.63 -9.20 1.46
CA LYS A 328 23.42 -8.77 2.21
C LYS A 328 23.66 -7.64 3.21
N LYS A 329 24.90 -7.47 3.70
CA LYS A 329 25.25 -6.35 4.60
C LYS A 329 25.38 -5.04 3.84
N THR A 330 25.86 -5.11 2.60
CA THR A 330 26.05 -3.95 1.73
C THR A 330 24.89 -3.69 0.78
N ALA A 331 24.13 -4.74 0.43
CA ALA A 331 22.95 -4.66 -0.40
C ALA A 331 21.84 -3.99 0.38
N TRP A 332 21.27 -2.98 -0.26
CA TRP A 332 20.13 -2.29 0.26
C TRP A 332 18.93 -3.25 0.42
N LYS A 333 18.05 -2.95 1.38
CA LYS A 333 16.86 -3.76 1.70
C LYS A 333 15.60 -3.03 1.21
N PRO A 334 15.16 -3.27 -0.04
CA PRO A 334 13.96 -2.63 -0.56
C PRO A 334 12.70 -2.96 0.20
N ILE A 335 12.68 -4.18 0.71
CA ILE A 335 11.53 -4.81 1.28
C ILE A 335 11.82 -4.92 2.78
N VAL A 336 10.86 -4.52 3.62
CA VAL A 336 10.97 -4.79 5.07
C VAL A 336 11.25 -6.27 5.33
N PRO A 337 12.02 -6.60 6.38
CA PRO A 337 12.20 -7.99 6.80
C PRO A 337 10.87 -8.75 7.00
N GLY A 338 9.82 -8.07 7.49
CA GLY A 338 8.49 -8.65 7.64
C GLY A 338 7.86 -9.08 6.31
N LEU A 339 7.78 -8.16 5.35
CA LEU A 339 7.27 -8.46 4.00
C LEU A 339 8.21 -9.44 3.25
N LEU A 340 9.53 -9.30 3.40
CA LEU A 340 10.51 -10.19 2.79
C LEU A 340 10.33 -11.64 3.28
N SER A 341 10.14 -11.83 4.59
CA SER A 341 9.86 -13.13 5.21
C SER A 341 8.52 -13.71 4.76
N LEU A 342 7.50 -12.85 4.60
CA LEU A 342 6.20 -13.27 4.08
C LEU A 342 6.30 -13.72 2.61
N LEU A 343 6.96 -12.92 1.76
CA LEU A 343 7.15 -13.21 0.34
C LEU A 343 7.99 -14.48 0.12
N SER A 344 9.01 -14.71 0.95
CA SER A 344 9.87 -15.89 0.81
C SER A 344 9.17 -17.18 1.20
N ARG A 345 8.26 -17.14 2.18
CA ARG A 345 7.58 -18.32 2.73
C ARG A 345 6.21 -18.62 2.12
N GLY A 346 5.44 -17.59 1.77
CA GLY A 346 4.09 -17.75 1.23
C GLY A 346 4.12 -18.12 -0.25
N SER A 347 3.30 -19.09 -0.69
CA SER A 347 3.09 -19.32 -2.12
C SER A 347 2.40 -18.11 -2.76
N GLU A 348 2.53 -17.95 -4.08
CA GLU A 348 1.92 -16.81 -4.79
C GLU A 348 0.40 -16.80 -4.65
N ASP A 349 -0.25 -17.96 -4.79
CA ASP A 349 -1.69 -18.10 -4.60
C ASP A 349 -2.10 -17.79 -3.17
N PHE A 350 -1.37 -18.28 -2.17
CA PHE A 350 -1.64 -17.95 -0.77
C PHE A 350 -1.58 -16.44 -0.53
N LEU A 351 -0.55 -15.77 -1.04
CA LEU A 351 -0.38 -14.33 -0.88
C LEU A 351 -1.49 -13.56 -1.60
N LEU A 352 -1.85 -13.98 -2.82
CA LEU A 352 -2.89 -13.35 -3.61
C LEU A 352 -4.28 -13.53 -2.98
N GLU A 353 -4.63 -14.74 -2.55
CA GLU A 353 -5.89 -15.02 -1.86
C GLU A 353 -6.02 -14.17 -0.59
N ASN A 354 -4.96 -14.08 0.22
CA ASN A 354 -4.98 -13.26 1.42
C ASN A 354 -5.07 -11.76 1.11
N LEU A 355 -4.38 -11.28 0.07
CA LEU A 355 -4.50 -9.90 -0.39
C LEU A 355 -5.96 -9.60 -0.77
N LEU A 356 -6.54 -10.43 -1.64
CA LEU A 356 -7.88 -10.25 -2.19
C LEU A 356 -8.97 -10.41 -1.12
N SER A 357 -8.77 -11.25 -0.10
CA SER A 357 -9.78 -11.55 0.92
C SER A 357 -10.37 -10.31 1.61
N GLY A 358 -9.59 -9.23 1.72
CA GLY A 358 -10.05 -7.98 2.34
C GLY A 358 -10.52 -6.91 1.36
N ILE A 359 -10.46 -7.14 0.04
CA ILE A 359 -10.73 -6.10 -0.96
C ILE A 359 -12.17 -6.22 -1.44
N ASP A 360 -13.00 -5.23 -1.10
CA ASP A 360 -14.40 -5.14 -1.51
C ASP A 360 -14.52 -5.03 -3.06
N ILE A 361 -15.60 -5.57 -3.63
CA ILE A 361 -15.84 -5.61 -5.09
C ILE A 361 -15.74 -4.22 -5.75
N PRO A 362 -16.31 -3.13 -5.18
CA PRO A 362 -16.18 -1.80 -5.77
C PRO A 362 -14.72 -1.35 -5.93
N VAL A 363 -13.85 -1.68 -4.96
CA VAL A 363 -12.43 -1.34 -5.04
C VAL A 363 -11.76 -2.11 -6.19
N ARG A 364 -12.05 -3.40 -6.32
CA ARG A 364 -11.51 -4.22 -7.43
C ARG A 364 -11.98 -3.72 -8.79
N SER A 365 -13.26 -3.37 -8.90
CA SER A 365 -13.85 -2.85 -10.14
C SER A 365 -13.27 -1.48 -10.52
N THR A 366 -13.12 -0.58 -9.55
CA THR A 366 -12.48 0.74 -9.75
C THR A 366 -11.02 0.60 -10.17
N LEU A 367 -10.23 -0.18 -9.43
CA LEU A 367 -8.80 -0.31 -9.73
C LEU A 367 -8.55 -1.13 -11.01
N GLY A 368 -9.42 -2.08 -11.33
CA GLY A 368 -9.37 -2.86 -12.57
C GLY A 368 -9.71 -2.08 -13.84
N ASN A 369 -10.19 -0.84 -13.72
CA ASN A 369 -10.39 0.05 -14.86
C ASN A 369 -9.04 0.65 -15.28
N PRO A 370 -8.54 0.46 -16.52
CA PRO A 370 -7.20 0.88 -16.94
C PRO A 370 -7.07 2.41 -16.98
N ASP A 371 -8.20 3.09 -17.12
CA ASP A 371 -8.30 4.55 -17.19
C ASP A 371 -8.88 5.15 -15.91
N PHE A 372 -8.79 4.42 -14.78
CA PHE A 372 -9.30 4.95 -13.50
C PHE A 372 -8.56 6.22 -13.09
N THR A 373 -9.32 7.13 -12.50
CA THR A 373 -8.88 8.47 -12.11
C THR A 373 -8.91 8.63 -10.59
N ILE A 374 -8.37 9.75 -10.10
CA ILE A 374 -8.50 10.11 -8.69
C ILE A 374 -9.97 10.34 -8.31
N ASP A 375 -10.82 10.81 -9.23
CA ASP A 375 -12.25 10.97 -8.95
C ASP A 375 -12.95 9.63 -8.73
N ASP A 376 -12.52 8.58 -9.45
CA ASP A 376 -13.00 7.22 -9.21
C ASP A 376 -12.61 6.72 -7.81
N LEU A 377 -11.41 7.05 -7.33
CA LEU A 377 -11.01 6.77 -5.95
C LEU A 377 -11.85 7.56 -4.93
N VAL A 378 -12.15 8.83 -5.20
CA VAL A 378 -13.04 9.65 -4.35
C VAL A 378 -14.46 9.07 -4.32
N SER A 379 -14.90 8.45 -5.41
CA SER A 379 -16.23 7.84 -5.55
C SER A 379 -16.40 6.54 -4.77
N LEU A 380 -15.30 5.90 -4.36
CA LEU A 380 -15.34 4.69 -3.54
C LEU A 380 -16.19 4.93 -2.28
N PRO A 381 -16.98 3.94 -1.84
CA PRO A 381 -17.79 4.10 -0.65
C PRO A 381 -16.91 4.39 0.57
N GLY A 382 -17.36 5.35 1.39
CA GLY A 382 -16.79 5.53 2.72
C GLY A 382 -17.09 4.29 3.58
N TRP A 383 -16.15 3.91 4.45
CA TRP A 383 -16.40 2.83 5.39
C TRP A 383 -17.28 3.27 6.57
N SER A 384 -18.14 2.36 7.01
CA SER A 384 -18.90 2.52 8.25
C SER A 384 -17.95 2.67 9.45
N ILE A 385 -18.45 3.26 10.53
CA ILE A 385 -17.68 3.45 11.77
C ILE A 385 -17.18 2.10 12.32
N GLU A 386 -17.96 1.03 12.14
CA GLU A 386 -17.61 -0.34 12.56
C GLU A 386 -16.44 -0.90 11.76
N LYS A 387 -16.44 -0.76 10.43
CA LYS A 387 -15.26 -1.13 9.60
C LYS A 387 -14.03 -0.28 9.94
N ASN A 388 -14.23 0.94 10.43
CA ASN A 388 -13.13 1.85 10.79
C ASN A 388 -12.38 1.45 12.06
N ILE A 389 -12.91 0.57 12.93
CA ILE A 389 -12.18 0.12 14.13
C ILE A 389 -11.28 -1.10 13.86
N GLU A 390 -11.36 -1.68 12.66
CA GLU A 390 -10.70 -2.94 12.30
C GLU A 390 -9.44 -2.74 11.44
N LYS A 391 -8.72 -3.85 11.19
CA LYS A 391 -7.47 -3.81 10.42
C LYS A 391 -7.74 -3.51 8.97
N SER A 392 -7.08 -2.49 8.45
CA SER A 392 -7.40 -1.98 7.12
C SER A 392 -6.24 -1.33 6.39
N VAL A 393 -6.35 -1.28 5.06
CA VAL A 393 -5.55 -0.45 4.17
C VAL A 393 -6.43 0.67 3.64
N TYR A 394 -5.92 1.89 3.66
CA TYR A 394 -6.65 3.08 3.26
C TYR A 394 -5.84 3.95 2.31
N VAL A 395 -6.53 4.85 1.63
CA VAL A 395 -5.93 5.94 0.86
C VAL A 395 -6.48 7.28 1.35
N ASP A 396 -5.57 8.21 1.64
CA ASP A 396 -5.87 9.63 1.81
C ASP A 396 -5.68 10.35 0.49
N ILE A 397 -6.76 10.97 0.03
CA ILE A 397 -6.77 11.80 -1.16
C ILE A 397 -6.75 13.25 -0.68
N VAL A 398 -5.58 13.87 -0.72
CA VAL A 398 -5.36 15.24 -0.24
C VAL A 398 -5.57 16.19 -1.42
N HIS A 399 -6.61 17.01 -1.33
CA HIS A 399 -6.90 18.09 -2.25
C HIS A 399 -6.33 19.38 -1.72
N ILE A 400 -5.36 19.98 -2.41
CA ILE A 400 -4.74 21.24 -2.03
C ILE A 400 -5.16 22.30 -3.05
N LYS A 401 -5.93 23.30 -2.61
CA LYS A 401 -6.37 24.40 -3.46
C LYS A 401 -5.33 25.52 -3.51
N GLU A 402 -4.35 25.42 -4.41
CA GLU A 402 -3.40 26.51 -4.64
C GLU A 402 -4.00 27.52 -5.64
N GLN A 403 -3.50 28.76 -5.66
CA GLN A 403 -4.20 29.97 -6.16
C GLN A 403 -4.96 29.82 -7.50
N LEU A 404 -4.54 28.92 -8.39
CA LEU A 404 -5.20 28.62 -9.67
C LEU A 404 -5.29 27.12 -9.99
N GLU A 405 -4.80 26.23 -9.11
CA GLU A 405 -4.65 24.80 -9.40
C GLU A 405 -5.13 23.93 -8.24
N LEU A 406 -5.85 22.86 -8.58
CA LEU A 406 -6.21 21.81 -7.64
C LEU A 406 -5.14 20.72 -7.71
N ILE A 407 -4.21 20.73 -6.75
CA ILE A 407 -3.21 19.68 -6.62
C ILE A 407 -3.83 18.54 -5.82
N ARG A 408 -3.85 17.34 -6.40
CA ARG A 408 -4.27 16.11 -5.72
C ARG A 408 -3.04 15.28 -5.42
N GLN A 409 -2.90 14.86 -4.17
CA GLN A 409 -1.82 13.99 -3.73
C GLN A 409 -2.39 12.77 -3.01
N LEU A 410 -1.79 11.62 -3.24
CA LEU A 410 -2.24 10.35 -2.66
C LEU A 410 -1.28 9.87 -1.58
N TYR A 411 -1.83 9.45 -0.45
CA TYR A 411 -1.10 8.70 0.57
C TYR A 411 -1.83 7.37 0.80
N VAL A 412 -1.12 6.26 0.69
CA VAL A 412 -1.64 4.94 1.10
C VAL A 412 -1.11 4.62 2.48
N GLY A 413 -1.96 4.15 3.37
CA GLY A 413 -1.55 3.75 4.71
C GLY A 413 -2.23 2.46 5.15
N ALA A 414 -1.71 1.89 6.23
CA ALA A 414 -2.33 0.75 6.89
C ALA A 414 -2.65 1.11 8.34
N ALA A 415 -3.72 0.53 8.86
CA ALA A 415 -4.15 0.68 10.23
C ALA A 415 -4.29 -0.71 10.86
N SER A 416 -3.46 -1.01 11.87
CA SER A 416 -3.37 -2.33 12.50
C SER A 416 -3.57 -2.33 14.01
N GLY A 417 -3.80 -1.16 14.61
CA GLY A 417 -3.96 -0.98 16.06
C GLY A 417 -5.38 -1.28 16.57
N GLN A 418 -5.55 -1.20 17.89
CA GLN A 418 -6.83 -1.43 18.59
C GLN A 418 -7.99 -0.54 18.10
N PHE A 419 -7.66 0.59 17.50
CA PHE A 419 -8.62 1.58 17.00
C PHE A 419 -8.66 1.65 15.47
N GLY A 420 -7.97 0.73 14.78
CA GLY A 420 -7.94 0.66 13.32
C GLY A 420 -7.78 2.03 12.65
N LEU A 421 -8.61 2.28 11.65
CA LEU A 421 -8.69 3.54 10.92
C LEU A 421 -9.26 4.71 11.76
N ALA A 422 -10.05 4.44 12.80
CA ALA A 422 -10.61 5.47 13.66
C ALA A 422 -9.52 6.29 14.37
N GLN A 423 -8.37 5.68 14.67
CA GLN A 423 -7.19 6.41 15.14
C GLN A 423 -6.74 7.48 14.15
N ARG A 424 -6.76 7.16 12.85
CA ARG A 424 -6.35 8.06 11.78
C ARG A 424 -7.32 9.24 11.64
N TRP A 425 -8.62 8.96 11.68
CA TRP A 425 -9.65 10.00 11.73
C TRP A 425 -9.47 10.93 12.93
N HIS A 426 -9.26 10.35 14.11
CA HIS A 426 -9.02 11.13 15.31
C HIS A 426 -7.78 12.04 15.16
N ASP A 427 -6.71 11.56 14.53
CA ASP A 427 -5.53 12.38 14.26
C ASP A 427 -5.84 13.61 13.38
N TYR A 428 -6.79 13.51 12.44
CA TYR A 428 -7.24 14.65 11.61
C TYR A 428 -8.11 15.65 12.35
N LEU A 429 -8.84 15.20 13.37
CA LEU A 429 -9.71 16.07 14.16
C LEU A 429 -8.94 16.83 15.24
N ARG A 430 -7.71 16.42 15.56
CA ARG A 430 -6.91 17.10 16.59
C ARG A 430 -6.35 18.43 16.08
N PRO A 431 -6.35 19.49 16.93
CA PRO A 431 -5.71 20.75 16.59
C PRO A 431 -4.24 20.58 16.20
N ALA A 432 -3.78 21.44 15.28
CA ALA A 432 -2.44 21.51 14.69
C ALA A 432 -1.27 21.65 15.68
N GLU A 433 -1.54 21.80 16.97
CA GLU A 433 -0.61 22.26 18.00
C GLU A 433 0.57 21.30 18.21
N ASN A 434 0.42 20.05 17.80
CA ASN A 434 1.50 19.07 17.76
C ASN A 434 2.15 19.06 16.38
N LYS A 435 3.43 19.47 16.29
CA LYS A 435 4.25 19.44 15.08
C LYS A 435 4.12 18.09 14.36
N VAL A 436 3.29 18.04 13.31
CA VAL A 436 3.14 16.83 12.50
C VAL A 436 4.41 16.67 11.67
N SER A 437 5.23 15.68 12.02
CA SER A 437 6.43 15.35 11.27
C SER A 437 6.08 14.56 10.01
N GLY A 438 6.65 14.93 8.86
CA GLY A 438 6.54 14.18 7.60
C GLY A 438 5.69 14.87 6.52
N LYS A 439 5.87 14.49 5.25
CA LYS A 439 5.23 15.17 4.12
C LYS A 439 3.72 15.04 4.13
N HIS A 440 3.21 13.83 4.38
CA HIS A 440 1.78 13.61 4.49
C HIS A 440 1.17 14.52 5.57
N GLY A 441 1.78 14.54 6.76
CA GLY A 441 1.40 15.46 7.84
C GLY A 441 1.44 16.93 7.46
N GLN A 442 2.44 17.37 6.71
CA GLN A 442 2.50 18.74 6.21
C GLN A 442 1.42 19.05 5.17
N ALA A 443 1.11 18.08 4.29
CA ALA A 443 0.12 18.23 3.23
C ALA A 443 -1.31 18.39 3.80
N ILE A 444 -1.69 17.54 4.77
CA ILE A 444 -3.02 17.60 5.42
C ILE A 444 -3.21 18.85 6.29
N MET A 445 -2.12 19.47 6.76
CA MET A 445 -2.17 20.64 7.63
C MET A 445 -2.16 21.97 6.85
N LYS A 446 -2.01 21.93 5.53
CA LYS A 446 -2.13 23.14 4.70
C LYS A 446 -3.54 23.71 4.87
N THR A 447 -3.64 25.03 5.09
CA THR A 447 -4.91 25.72 5.41
C THR A 447 -5.97 25.63 4.31
N ASN A 448 -5.54 25.33 3.09
CA ASN A 448 -6.35 25.16 1.88
C ASN A 448 -6.50 23.69 1.46
N SER A 449 -6.19 22.75 2.35
CA SER A 449 -6.31 21.31 2.06
C SER A 449 -7.63 20.73 2.55
N THR A 450 -8.17 19.77 1.79
CA THR A 450 -9.22 18.86 2.24
C THR A 450 -8.76 17.43 2.05
N VAL A 451 -9.03 16.57 3.03
CA VAL A 451 -8.63 15.17 3.01
C VAL A 451 -9.87 14.30 2.79
N CYS A 452 -9.77 13.40 1.82
CA CYS A 452 -10.80 12.42 1.51
C CYS A 452 -10.23 11.03 1.79
N LEU A 453 -10.57 10.46 2.94
CA LEU A 453 -10.14 9.13 3.35
C LEU A 453 -11.05 8.07 2.72
N ARG A 454 -10.44 7.05 2.12
CA ARG A 454 -11.13 5.91 1.52
C ARG A 454 -10.49 4.61 1.93
N GLY A 455 -11.32 3.59 2.11
CA GLY A 455 -10.88 2.25 2.41
C GLY A 455 -10.54 1.48 1.14
N LEU A 456 -9.42 0.78 1.14
CA LEU A 456 -8.97 -0.07 0.03
C LEU A 456 -9.10 -1.55 0.36
N ALA A 457 -8.78 -1.94 1.59
CA ALA A 457 -8.92 -3.32 2.04
C ALA A 457 -9.25 -3.40 3.54
N HIS A 458 -10.15 -4.28 3.91
CA HIS A 458 -10.61 -4.50 5.27
C HIS A 458 -10.42 -5.98 5.64
N TYR A 459 -9.55 -6.26 6.59
CA TYR A 459 -9.14 -7.60 6.96
C TYR A 459 -9.73 -8.06 8.30
N GLY A 460 -10.79 -7.41 8.75
CA GLY A 460 -11.46 -7.82 9.97
C GLY A 460 -10.62 -7.56 11.24
N ASN A 461 -10.99 -8.29 12.29
CA ASN A 461 -10.14 -8.51 13.47
C ASN A 461 -9.14 -9.67 13.28
N MET A 462 -8.83 -10.05 12.03
CA MET A 462 -7.95 -11.19 11.74
C MET A 462 -6.66 -11.10 12.58
N PRO A 463 -6.24 -12.19 13.23
CA PRO A 463 -5.13 -12.18 14.17
C PRO A 463 -3.77 -12.01 13.48
N TYR A 464 -3.73 -11.85 12.15
CA TYR A 464 -2.53 -11.77 11.33
C TYR A 464 -2.11 -10.31 11.08
N PRO A 465 -1.28 -9.73 11.95
CA PRO A 465 -0.77 -8.37 11.77
C PRO A 465 0.11 -8.17 10.53
N TRP A 466 0.46 -9.24 9.80
CA TRP A 466 1.19 -9.12 8.53
C TRP A 466 0.28 -8.79 7.35
N VAL A 467 -1.04 -8.97 7.45
CA VAL A 467 -1.96 -8.71 6.32
C VAL A 467 -1.98 -7.22 5.94
N VAL A 468 -1.71 -6.33 6.89
CA VAL A 468 -1.55 -4.90 6.61
C VAL A 468 -0.28 -4.56 5.81
N CYS A 469 0.66 -5.49 5.68
CA CYS A 469 1.80 -5.34 4.76
C CYS A 469 1.31 -5.26 3.31
N PHE A 470 0.10 -5.77 2.98
CA PHE A 470 -0.47 -5.56 1.65
C PHE A 470 -0.73 -4.09 1.29
N ALA A 471 -0.66 -3.15 2.25
CA ALA A 471 -0.60 -1.72 1.93
C ALA A 471 0.54 -1.40 0.95
N GLU A 472 1.66 -2.13 1.03
CA GLU A 472 2.77 -2.04 0.08
C GLU A 472 2.33 -2.32 -1.37
N SER A 473 1.51 -3.34 -1.59
CA SER A 473 0.97 -3.67 -2.90
C SER A 473 0.11 -2.53 -3.46
N PHE A 474 -0.68 -1.87 -2.62
CA PHE A 474 -1.47 -0.70 -3.03
C PHE A 474 -0.61 0.54 -3.29
N MET A 475 0.48 0.73 -2.54
CA MET A 475 1.44 1.80 -2.83
C MET A 475 2.08 1.62 -4.20
N LEU A 476 2.44 0.37 -4.55
CA LEU A 476 2.96 0.02 -5.88
C LEU A 476 1.89 0.21 -6.95
N TYR A 477 0.65 -0.22 -6.68
CA TYR A 477 -0.48 -0.09 -7.61
C TYR A 477 -0.79 1.37 -7.96
N LEU A 478 -0.92 2.22 -6.94
CA LEU A 478 -1.29 3.63 -7.07
C LEU A 478 -0.08 4.55 -7.36
N GLY A 479 1.15 4.01 -7.27
CA GLY A 479 2.37 4.74 -7.53
C GLY A 479 2.72 5.77 -6.44
N THR A 480 2.18 5.61 -5.22
CA THR A 480 2.34 6.62 -4.16
C THR A 480 3.74 6.66 -3.54
N VAL A 481 4.60 5.71 -3.88
CA VAL A 481 6.02 5.70 -3.49
C VAL A 481 6.84 6.69 -4.31
N THR A 482 6.35 7.13 -5.49
CA THR A 482 7.11 8.01 -6.39
C THR A 482 7.07 9.48 -5.93
N ASP A 483 8.24 10.06 -5.69
CA ASP A 483 8.44 11.51 -5.57
C ASP A 483 9.72 11.90 -6.33
N PRO A 484 9.60 12.24 -7.63
CA PRO A 484 10.76 12.52 -8.47
C PRO A 484 11.57 13.75 -8.00
N GLY A 485 10.98 14.63 -7.19
CA GLY A 485 11.64 15.84 -6.69
C GLY A 485 12.39 15.66 -5.37
N TRP A 486 12.25 14.53 -4.69
CA TRP A 486 12.79 14.35 -3.35
C TRP A 486 14.04 13.47 -3.33
N ARG A 487 15.16 14.09 -2.95
CA ARG A 487 16.42 13.40 -2.66
C ARG A 487 16.68 13.48 -1.14
N PRO A 488 16.96 12.35 -0.46
CA PRO A 488 17.42 12.42 0.92
C PRO A 488 18.71 13.24 1.01
N ARG A 489 18.80 14.12 2.00
CA ARG A 489 20.07 14.78 2.33
C ARG A 489 21.06 13.74 2.86
N GLU A 490 22.34 13.95 2.59
CA GLU A 490 23.42 13.13 3.13
C GLU A 490 23.35 13.04 4.66
N GLY A 491 23.57 11.85 5.21
CA GLY A 491 23.48 11.57 6.65
C GLY A 491 22.05 11.48 7.21
N SER A 492 21.00 11.70 6.42
CA SER A 492 19.64 11.50 6.93
C SER A 492 19.33 10.01 7.11
N VAL A 493 18.72 9.63 8.23
CA VAL A 493 18.19 8.25 8.46
C VAL A 493 17.24 7.83 7.34
N LYS A 494 16.61 8.80 6.66
CA LYS A 494 15.75 8.58 5.51
C LYS A 494 16.51 8.11 4.26
N LYS A 495 17.81 8.42 4.13
CA LYS A 495 18.70 7.90 3.07
C LYS A 495 18.79 6.36 3.14
N ALA A 496 18.62 5.77 4.32
CA ALA A 496 18.62 4.31 4.47
C ALA A 496 17.34 3.63 3.94
N PHE A 497 16.29 4.39 3.64
CA PHE A 497 14.98 3.84 3.29
C PHE A 497 14.46 4.27 1.92
N ILE A 498 14.95 5.38 1.39
CA ILE A 498 14.55 5.92 0.10
C ILE A 498 15.80 6.35 -0.63
N ASP A 499 16.03 5.71 -1.75
CA ASP A 499 17.13 5.97 -2.66
C ASP A 499 16.68 5.61 -4.08
N ASP A 500 17.61 5.74 -5.01
CA ASP A 500 17.37 5.47 -6.42
C ASP A 500 17.08 3.98 -6.68
N GLU A 501 17.53 3.08 -5.81
CA GLU A 501 17.25 1.64 -5.94
C GLU A 501 15.80 1.31 -5.61
N LEU A 502 15.21 1.93 -4.57
CA LEU A 502 13.78 1.83 -4.30
C LEU A 502 12.96 2.30 -5.48
N TYR A 503 13.29 3.46 -6.03
CA TYR A 503 12.55 4.03 -7.15
C TYR A 503 12.65 3.15 -8.38
N ARG A 504 13.84 2.60 -8.69
CA ARG A 504 14.01 1.62 -9.77
C ARG A 504 13.22 0.34 -9.53
N LEU A 505 13.17 -0.18 -8.30
CA LEU A 505 12.39 -1.37 -7.99
C LEU A 505 10.90 -1.12 -8.16
N VAL A 506 10.39 0.00 -7.65
CA VAL A 506 8.99 0.42 -7.80
C VAL A 506 8.64 0.56 -9.28
N ASP A 507 9.48 1.23 -10.05
CA ASP A 507 9.29 1.43 -11.49
C ASP A 507 9.30 0.11 -12.25
N ALA A 508 10.29 -0.75 -12.01
CA ALA A 508 10.39 -2.08 -12.60
C ALA A 508 9.17 -2.96 -12.25
N CYS A 509 8.72 -2.93 -11.00
CA CYS A 509 7.53 -3.68 -10.56
C CYS A 509 6.27 -3.19 -11.27
N ARG A 510 6.07 -1.87 -11.34
CA ARG A 510 4.91 -1.26 -12.03
C ARG A 510 4.93 -1.59 -13.52
N HIS A 511 6.08 -1.47 -14.16
CA HIS A 511 6.26 -1.81 -15.57
C HIS A 511 5.96 -3.29 -15.84
N ALA A 512 6.51 -4.20 -15.02
CA ALA A 512 6.23 -5.63 -15.11
C ALA A 512 4.73 -5.96 -14.89
N ALA A 513 4.04 -5.18 -14.06
CA ALA A 513 2.61 -5.32 -13.83
C ALA A 513 1.73 -4.68 -14.93
N GLY A 514 2.31 -3.99 -15.91
CA GLY A 514 1.56 -3.27 -16.94
C GLY A 514 0.82 -2.04 -16.43
N LEU A 515 1.29 -1.44 -15.32
CA LEU A 515 0.71 -0.22 -14.77
C LEU A 515 1.24 1.01 -15.52
N SER A 516 0.34 1.94 -15.84
CA SER A 516 0.66 3.23 -16.46
C SER A 516 1.45 4.16 -15.51
N ALA A 517 1.70 5.41 -15.90
CA ALA A 517 2.34 6.38 -15.02
C ALA A 517 1.55 6.57 -13.69
N PRO A 518 2.21 6.92 -12.57
CA PRO A 518 1.52 7.20 -11.30
C PRO A 518 0.41 8.24 -11.46
N LEU A 519 -0.74 8.02 -10.81
CA LEU A 519 -1.90 8.93 -10.91
C LEU A 519 -1.64 10.32 -10.33
N SER A 520 -0.70 10.44 -9.39
CA SER A 520 -0.34 11.71 -8.76
C SER A 520 1.03 11.62 -8.09
N VAL A 521 1.53 12.76 -7.63
CA VAL A 521 2.69 12.82 -6.74
C VAL A 521 2.34 12.12 -5.42
N GLY A 522 3.10 11.07 -5.11
CA GLY A 522 2.90 10.25 -3.94
C GLY A 522 3.37 10.92 -2.64
N LEU A 523 2.56 10.84 -1.60
CA LEU A 523 2.90 11.33 -0.26
C LEU A 523 3.64 10.30 0.59
N ASN A 524 3.78 9.05 0.13
CA ASN A 524 4.56 8.00 0.80
C ASN A 524 6.09 8.22 0.69
N SER A 525 6.53 9.43 0.32
CA SER A 525 7.93 9.88 0.16
C SER A 525 8.86 9.79 1.40
N THR A 526 8.42 9.22 2.52
CA THR A 526 9.28 8.86 3.67
C THR A 526 9.00 7.47 4.22
N TRP A 527 8.11 6.73 3.55
CA TRP A 527 7.44 5.54 4.05
C TRP A 527 7.41 4.53 2.90
N SER A 528 8.58 3.93 2.66
CA SER A 528 8.82 2.91 1.65
C SER A 528 7.95 1.66 1.90
N LEU A 529 8.15 0.64 1.06
CA LEU A 529 7.80 -0.77 1.28
C LEU A 529 8.32 -1.38 2.61
N CYS A 530 8.79 -0.53 3.52
CA CYS A 530 9.33 -0.82 4.83
C CYS A 530 8.38 -0.48 5.99
N GLN A 531 7.07 -0.32 5.76
CA GLN A 531 6.07 -0.12 6.83
C GLN A 531 5.50 -1.44 7.34
N GLY A 532 5.56 -2.50 6.54
CA GLY A 532 5.18 -3.85 6.89
C GLY A 532 5.94 -4.31 8.12
N TYR A 533 5.27 -4.23 9.27
CA TYR A 533 5.76 -4.75 10.53
C TYR A 533 6.95 -4.03 11.18
N ARG A 534 6.97 -2.68 11.25
CA ARG A 534 7.89 -1.97 12.18
C ARG A 534 7.55 -2.12 13.67
N TRP A 535 6.80 -3.17 14.04
CA TRP A 535 6.54 -3.55 15.43
C TRP A 535 7.47 -4.66 15.92
N THR A 536 8.61 -4.88 15.27
CA THR A 536 9.80 -5.32 16.00
C THR A 536 10.57 -4.10 16.48
N PRO A 537 10.30 -3.59 17.71
CA PRO A 537 11.32 -2.86 18.41
C PRO A 537 12.57 -3.74 18.45
N TYR A 538 13.74 -3.15 18.20
CA TYR A 538 15.00 -3.76 18.59
C TYR A 538 14.87 -4.31 20.02
N PRO A 539 15.48 -5.46 20.38
CA PRO A 539 15.55 -5.91 21.76
C PRO A 539 15.93 -4.73 22.68
N GLY A 540 15.11 -4.45 23.69
CA GLY A 540 15.27 -3.29 24.59
C GLY A 540 14.53 -2.01 24.21
N ALA A 541 13.85 -1.90 23.06
CA ALA A 541 13.03 -0.73 22.77
C ALA A 541 11.72 -0.74 23.58
N SER A 542 11.39 0.43 24.14
CA SER A 542 10.19 0.64 24.95
C SER A 542 9.07 1.26 24.13
N CYS A 543 7.84 0.76 24.30
CA CYS A 543 6.67 1.40 23.72
C CYS A 543 6.57 2.83 24.27
N ARG A 544 6.57 3.83 23.37
CA ARG A 544 6.54 5.24 23.76
C ARG A 544 5.30 5.61 24.59
N ASN A 545 4.20 4.88 24.38
CA ASN A 545 2.89 5.14 24.98
C ASN A 545 2.66 4.41 26.31
N CYS A 546 3.10 3.14 26.44
CA CYS A 546 2.85 2.34 27.65
C CYS A 546 4.11 1.94 28.42
N LYS A 547 5.30 2.40 27.99
CA LYS A 547 6.63 2.18 28.61
C LYS A 547 7.07 0.71 28.78
N ARG A 548 6.23 -0.27 28.44
CA ARG A 548 6.60 -1.69 28.41
C ARG A 548 7.82 -1.88 27.50
N GLN A 549 8.86 -2.48 28.06
CA GLN A 549 10.07 -2.89 27.35
C GLN A 549 9.84 -4.26 26.71
N MET A 550 10.30 -4.46 25.48
CA MET A 550 10.30 -5.79 24.86
C MET A 550 11.40 -6.64 25.51
N VAL A 551 11.03 -7.78 26.09
CA VAL A 551 11.99 -8.78 26.59
C VAL A 551 12.79 -9.31 25.40
N PRO A 552 14.13 -9.36 25.46
CA PRO A 552 14.92 -10.02 24.42
C PRO A 552 14.40 -11.44 24.22
N ARG A 553 14.24 -11.87 22.96
CA ARG A 553 14.12 -13.31 22.68
C ARG A 553 15.44 -13.93 23.12
N SER A 554 15.45 -14.59 24.27
CA SER A 554 16.53 -15.49 24.66
C SER A 554 16.45 -16.72 23.75
N ASP A 555 17.29 -16.71 22.72
CA ASP A 555 17.88 -17.83 21.97
C ASP A 555 16.98 -18.84 21.22
N PRO A 556 17.55 -19.56 20.21
CA PRO A 556 16.84 -20.05 19.05
C PRO A 556 16.31 -21.47 19.24
N LEU A 557 15.16 -21.75 18.59
CA LEU A 557 14.80 -23.01 17.92
C LEU A 557 13.65 -22.71 16.94
#